data_AF-A0A2T2XLQ9-F1
#
_entry.id   AF-A0A2T2XLQ9-F1
#
_cell.length_a   1.000
_cell.length_b   1.000
_cell.length_c   1.000
_cell.angle_alpha   90.00
_cell.angle_beta   90.00
_cell.angle_gamma   90.00
#
_symmetry.space_group_name_H-M   'P 1'
#
loop_
_entity.id
_entity.type
_entity.pdbx_description
1 polymer ?
#
loop_
_entity_poly.entity_id
_entity_poly.type
_entity_poly.pdbx_seq_one_letter_code
_entity_poly.pdbx_strand_id
1 'polypeptide(L)'
;MKISTRILVPLTAGFLACGALAAGATAFAANPTPSPATGAYHAKKDWMAPMMMHRARCHSGQIAQLTPTTITIAWENRKSETLPLANLTVRAGVYPATSGLLASGERVLLWGSHTKSPQVIVLPVAHGVLTPSDGGWSVVNAKHSFALKGSPQQVFGLANLTANTHVMVFGKRAQDTVTPYAIAARPQWDLGTVTANQNGWLTIDTKANPNLKLSIAGLPMADRLAQLPVGHAVVVVSDPLSHKPLAVFPRHHQRMEPMGGQFSAGRLISDNGQTVVVKNPLASDTISLIGDTVTVKWLNHPNATLSQVPLGTPVLIHKTGPNTLVIHVF
;
A
#
# COMPACT_ATOMS: atom_id res chain seq x y z
N MET A 1 -46.18 53.06 -23.63
CA MET A 1 -46.98 51.88 -23.24
C MET A 1 -46.30 51.25 -22.02
N LYS A 2 -46.95 51.34 -20.84
CA LYS A 2 -46.51 50.76 -19.53
C LYS A 2 -46.61 49.22 -19.61
N ILE A 3 -45.91 48.37 -18.86
CA ILE A 3 -45.86 48.11 -17.39
C ILE A 3 -44.65 47.14 -17.20
N SER A 4 -43.57 47.37 -16.43
CA SER A 4 -43.36 47.43 -14.97
C SER A 4 -43.68 46.15 -14.18
N THR A 5 -42.65 45.42 -13.72
CA THR A 5 -42.67 44.86 -12.36
C THR A 5 -41.24 44.81 -11.79
N ARG A 6 -41.01 45.68 -10.79
CA ARG A 6 -39.93 45.61 -9.80
C ARG A 6 -40.40 44.71 -8.66
N ILE A 7 -39.49 43.98 -8.00
CA ILE A 7 -39.61 43.70 -6.57
C ILE A 7 -38.29 44.05 -5.88
N LEU A 8 -38.47 44.70 -4.73
CA LEU A 8 -37.52 45.43 -3.92
C LEU A 8 -36.84 44.52 -2.88
N VAL A 9 -35.65 44.97 -2.49
CA VAL A 9 -34.80 44.56 -1.36
C VAL A 9 -35.51 44.74 0.01
N PRO A 10 -35.02 44.09 1.08
CA PRO A 10 -34.59 44.93 2.21
C PRO A 10 -33.19 44.58 2.73
N LEU A 11 -32.41 45.66 2.96
CA LEU A 11 -31.24 45.73 3.81
C LEU A 11 -31.67 45.49 5.27
N THR A 12 -30.82 44.80 6.03
CA THR A 12 -30.60 45.12 7.44
C THR A 12 -29.10 45.15 7.72
N ALA A 13 -28.70 46.22 8.39
CA ALA A 13 -27.35 46.58 8.79
C ALA A 13 -27.16 46.39 10.31
N GLY A 14 -25.89 46.36 10.74
CA GLY A 14 -25.44 46.44 12.14
C GLY A 14 -25.00 45.06 12.67
N PHE A 15 -23.82 44.88 13.28
CA PHE A 15 -23.01 45.80 14.08
C PHE A 15 -21.53 45.40 14.05
N LEU A 16 -20.67 46.40 14.19
CA LEU A 16 -19.24 46.31 14.52
C LEU A 16 -19.02 45.58 15.86
N ALA A 17 -17.99 44.73 15.91
CA ALA A 17 -17.12 44.61 17.09
C ALA A 17 -15.76 44.03 16.68
N CYS A 18 -14.75 44.89 16.74
CA CYS A 18 -13.35 44.51 16.80
C CYS A 18 -13.05 44.11 18.26
N GLY A 19 -12.36 43.00 18.52
CA GLY A 19 -11.72 42.78 19.83
C GLY A 19 -11.65 41.34 20.34
N ALA A 20 -10.45 41.01 20.80
CA ALA A 20 -10.06 39.98 21.76
C ALA A 20 -9.80 38.54 21.26
N LEU A 21 -8.49 38.29 21.11
CA LEU A 21 -7.83 37.02 21.47
C LEU A 21 -8.45 36.40 22.73
N ALA A 22 -8.91 35.16 22.61
CA ALA A 22 -9.00 34.24 23.73
C ALA A 22 -8.67 32.83 23.24
N ALA A 23 -7.52 32.34 23.70
CA ALA A 23 -7.16 30.93 23.67
C ALA A 23 -8.21 30.11 24.43
N GLY A 24 -8.60 28.95 23.91
CA GLY A 24 -9.51 28.06 24.63
C GLY A 24 -9.96 26.85 23.82
N ALA A 25 -9.22 25.75 24.00
CA ALA A 25 -9.60 24.35 23.73
C ALA A 25 -10.34 24.04 22.41
N THR A 26 -9.59 23.57 21.40
CA THR A 26 -10.15 22.73 20.35
C THR A 26 -10.70 21.45 20.98
N ALA A 27 -12.02 21.41 21.19
CA ALA A 27 -12.74 20.19 21.53
C ALA A 27 -12.52 19.18 20.39
N PHE A 28 -11.85 18.08 20.71
CA PHE A 28 -11.78 16.92 19.83
C PHE A 28 -13.20 16.38 19.65
N ALA A 29 -13.75 16.57 18.44
CA ALA A 29 -14.96 15.90 18.04
C ALA A 29 -14.78 14.39 18.16
N ALA A 30 -15.76 13.75 18.81
CA ALA A 30 -15.80 12.33 19.10
C ALA A 30 -15.49 11.48 17.86
N ASN A 31 -14.64 10.48 18.05
CA ASN A 31 -14.36 9.40 17.09
C ASN A 31 -15.68 8.84 16.52
N PRO A 32 -15.93 8.90 15.21
CA PRO A 32 -16.90 7.98 14.63
C PRO A 32 -16.32 6.57 14.74
N THR A 33 -17.08 5.69 15.36
CA THR A 33 -16.86 4.25 15.45
C THR A 33 -16.41 3.70 14.09
N PRO A 34 -15.28 2.97 14.00
CA PRO A 34 -14.83 2.41 12.73
C PRO A 34 -15.89 1.43 12.21
N SER A 35 -16.49 1.77 11.06
CA SER A 35 -17.31 0.83 10.31
C SER A 35 -16.40 -0.29 9.77
N PRO A 36 -16.73 -1.58 10.00
CA PRO A 36 -15.97 -2.68 9.43
C PRO A 36 -16.16 -2.65 7.92
N ALA A 37 -15.14 -2.18 7.19
CA ALA A 37 -15.09 -2.31 5.73
C ALA A 37 -14.96 -3.80 5.38
N THR A 38 -16.11 -4.48 5.32
CA THR A 38 -16.28 -5.81 4.77
C THR A 38 -16.25 -5.69 3.25
N GLY A 39 -15.04 -5.71 2.70
CA GLY A 39 -14.80 -5.75 1.27
C GLY A 39 -13.61 -6.64 0.99
N ALA A 40 -13.86 -7.89 0.62
CA ALA A 40 -12.85 -8.81 0.15
C ALA A 40 -12.02 -8.13 -0.96
N TYR A 41 -10.74 -7.90 -0.70
CA TYR A 41 -9.83 -7.26 -1.63
C TYR A 41 -9.45 -8.26 -2.73
N HIS A 42 -10.21 -8.26 -3.83
CA HIS A 42 -9.94 -9.08 -5.01
C HIS A 42 -8.94 -8.40 -5.94
N ALA A 43 -7.67 -8.28 -5.53
CA ALA A 43 -6.61 -7.88 -6.45
C ALA A 43 -6.11 -9.07 -7.27
N LYS A 44 -6.40 -9.05 -8.58
CA LYS A 44 -5.66 -9.82 -9.59
C LYS A 44 -4.88 -8.80 -10.43
N LYS A 45 -3.58 -9.04 -10.58
CA LYS A 45 -2.54 -8.13 -11.14
C LYS A 45 -2.26 -6.90 -10.27
N ASP A 46 -1.87 -7.12 -9.02
CA ASP A 46 -1.16 -6.08 -8.27
C ASP A 46 0.18 -5.80 -8.98
N TRP A 47 0.34 -4.60 -9.49
CA TRP A 47 1.57 -4.09 -10.08
C TRP A 47 2.56 -3.61 -9.00
N MET A 48 2.14 -3.64 -7.72
CA MET A 48 3.02 -3.60 -6.54
C MET A 48 3.47 -5.00 -6.07
N ALA A 49 3.06 -6.07 -6.78
CA ALA A 49 3.49 -7.44 -6.52
C ALA A 49 5.00 -7.75 -6.62
N PRO A 50 5.92 -6.91 -7.16
CA PRO A 50 7.32 -7.31 -7.16
C PRO A 50 8.05 -7.11 -5.82
N MET A 51 7.44 -6.47 -4.81
CA MET A 51 8.17 -6.16 -3.55
C MET A 51 8.27 -7.33 -2.55
N MET A 52 7.77 -8.52 -2.87
CA MET A 52 7.90 -9.65 -1.95
C MET A 52 9.24 -10.38 -2.12
N MET A 53 10.31 -9.79 -1.56
CA MET A 53 11.59 -10.47 -1.34
C MET A 53 11.71 -10.89 0.13
N HIS A 54 11.95 -12.18 0.34
CA HIS A 54 12.13 -12.86 1.63
C HIS A 54 11.12 -12.50 2.72
N ARG A 55 10.11 -13.38 2.88
CA ARG A 55 9.13 -13.45 3.99
C ARG A 55 9.69 -13.32 5.42
N ALA A 56 11.01 -13.30 5.60
CA ALA A 56 11.64 -13.18 6.90
C ALA A 56 11.59 -11.75 7.48
N ARG A 57 11.33 -10.68 6.70
CA ARG A 57 11.50 -9.28 7.20
C ARG A 57 10.46 -8.25 6.74
N CYS A 58 9.39 -8.68 6.06
CA CYS A 58 8.28 -7.83 5.68
C CYS A 58 6.98 -8.40 6.29
N HIS A 59 6.25 -7.57 7.03
CA HIS A 59 5.00 -7.95 7.68
C HIS A 59 3.85 -7.09 7.17
N SER A 60 2.77 -7.73 6.72
CA SER A 60 1.51 -7.08 6.37
C SER A 60 0.60 -6.98 7.59
N GLY A 61 -0.03 -5.83 7.74
CA GLY A 61 -0.96 -5.58 8.83
C GLY A 61 -1.83 -4.36 8.56
N GLN A 62 -2.60 -4.01 9.59
CA GLN A 62 -3.45 -2.82 9.61
C GLN A 62 -3.07 -1.96 10.80
N ILE A 63 -3.11 -0.64 10.63
CA ILE A 63 -2.91 0.30 11.73
C ILE A 63 -4.12 0.19 12.67
N ALA A 64 -3.93 -0.45 13.82
CA ALA A 64 -4.98 -0.58 14.83
C ALA A 64 -5.17 0.75 15.57
N GLN A 65 -4.06 1.37 15.97
CA GLN A 65 -4.07 2.62 16.73
C GLN A 65 -2.91 3.51 16.29
N LEU A 66 -3.16 4.82 16.26
CA LEU A 66 -2.16 5.84 15.99
C LEU A 66 -2.26 6.92 17.07
N THR A 67 -1.13 7.24 17.69
CA THR A 67 -0.99 8.35 18.64
C THR A 67 0.07 9.32 18.12
N PRO A 68 0.25 10.52 18.72
CA PRO A 68 1.28 11.45 18.30
C PRO A 68 2.72 10.89 18.38
N THR A 69 2.96 9.84 19.17
CA THR A 69 4.31 9.30 19.41
C THR A 69 4.46 7.84 19.00
N THR A 70 3.36 7.10 18.79
CA THR A 70 3.40 5.66 18.51
C THR A 70 2.39 5.24 17.46
N ILE A 71 2.71 4.15 16.77
CA ILE A 71 1.81 3.41 15.90
C ILE A 71 1.70 1.97 16.41
N THR A 72 0.48 1.47 16.51
CA THR A 72 0.21 0.06 16.82
C THR A 72 -0.32 -0.61 15.56
N ILE A 73 0.39 -1.62 15.08
CA ILE A 73 0.02 -2.38 13.89
C ILE A 73 -0.49 -3.75 14.32
N ALA A 74 -1.73 -4.07 13.95
CA ALA A 74 -2.27 -5.41 14.06
C ALA A 74 -1.82 -6.23 12.86
N TRP A 75 -1.01 -7.26 13.09
CA TRP A 75 -0.51 -8.13 12.04
C TRP A 75 -1.53 -9.18 11.66
N GLU A 76 -1.53 -9.58 10.39
CA GLU A 76 -2.42 -10.64 9.88
C GLU A 76 -2.13 -12.00 10.57
N ASN A 77 -0.88 -12.27 10.97
CA ASN A 77 -0.43 -13.57 11.48
C ASN A 77 0.32 -13.53 12.83
N ARG A 78 0.34 -12.38 13.54
CA ARG A 78 1.12 -12.20 14.78
C ARG A 78 0.41 -11.26 15.76
N LYS A 79 0.89 -11.25 17.02
CA LYS A 79 0.46 -10.27 18.03
C LYS A 79 0.78 -8.86 17.55
N SER A 80 -0.13 -7.92 17.76
CA SER A 80 0.08 -6.52 17.43
C SER A 80 1.40 -5.98 17.99
N GLU A 81 2.05 -5.09 17.24
CA GLU A 81 3.32 -4.49 17.59
C GLU A 81 3.17 -2.97 17.66
N THR A 82 3.71 -2.36 18.72
CA THR A 82 3.72 -0.91 18.90
C THR A 82 5.12 -0.38 18.63
N LEU A 83 5.23 0.58 17.73
CA LEU A 83 6.49 1.19 17.30
C LEU A 83 6.47 2.69 17.55
N PRO A 84 7.61 3.29 17.97
CA PRO A 84 7.73 4.74 18.12
C PRO A 84 7.81 5.44 16.75
N LEU A 85 6.97 6.46 16.54
CA LEU A 85 6.94 7.24 15.28
C LEU A 85 8.26 7.94 14.99
N ALA A 86 9.00 8.37 16.02
CA ALA A 86 10.28 9.06 15.87
C ALA A 86 11.35 8.25 15.11
N ASN A 87 11.25 6.92 15.12
CA ASN A 87 12.22 6.03 14.48
C ASN A 87 11.70 5.45 13.15
N LEU A 88 10.49 5.81 12.73
CA LEU A 88 9.85 5.23 11.56
C LEU A 88 10.06 6.10 10.32
N THR A 89 10.49 5.46 9.24
CA THR A 89 10.41 6.06 7.91
C THR A 89 9.05 5.71 7.30
N VAL A 90 8.26 6.72 6.91
CA VAL A 90 6.94 6.51 6.31
C VAL A 90 7.04 6.60 4.79
N ARG A 91 6.31 5.73 4.09
CA ARG A 91 6.24 5.73 2.63
C ARG A 91 4.80 5.53 2.13
N ALA A 92 4.49 6.18 1.01
CA ALA A 92 3.30 5.94 0.19
C ALA A 92 3.68 4.98 -0.94
N GLY A 93 3.51 3.67 -0.73
CA GLY A 93 4.16 2.67 -1.57
C GLY A 93 5.69 2.84 -1.56
N VAL A 94 6.28 3.21 -2.70
CA VAL A 94 7.73 3.47 -2.79
C VAL A 94 8.12 4.92 -2.53
N TYR A 95 7.17 5.86 -2.55
CA TYR A 95 7.46 7.29 -2.38
C TYR A 95 7.71 7.62 -0.91
N PRO A 96 8.75 8.41 -0.58
CA PRO A 96 8.91 8.97 0.75
C PRO A 96 7.67 9.79 1.14
N ALA A 97 7.18 9.58 2.36
CA ALA A 97 6.02 10.28 2.89
C ALA A 97 6.23 10.66 4.36
N THR A 98 5.33 11.49 4.89
CA THR A 98 5.35 11.90 6.29
C THR A 98 4.36 11.07 7.11
N SER A 99 4.48 11.11 8.44
CA SER A 99 3.55 10.45 9.36
C SER A 99 2.10 10.93 9.24
N GLY A 100 1.86 12.10 8.63
CA GLY A 100 0.52 12.60 8.33
C GLY A 100 -0.27 11.73 7.33
N LEU A 101 0.40 10.82 6.60
CA LEU A 101 -0.26 9.82 5.75
C LEU A 101 -0.86 8.66 6.56
N LEU A 102 -0.38 8.44 7.78
CA LEU A 102 -0.83 7.31 8.60
C LEU A 102 -2.21 7.61 9.19
N ALA A 103 -3.12 6.65 9.08
CA ALA A 103 -4.42 6.70 9.72
C ALA A 103 -4.80 5.32 10.28
N SER A 104 -5.58 5.30 11.37
CA SER A 104 -6.15 4.05 11.86
C SER A 104 -7.03 3.41 10.77
N GLY A 105 -6.91 2.09 10.62
CA GLY A 105 -7.57 1.31 9.58
C GLY A 105 -6.78 1.18 8.27
N GLU A 106 -5.67 1.89 8.09
CA GLU A 106 -4.85 1.78 6.87
C GLU A 106 -4.10 0.46 6.81
N ARG A 107 -4.01 -0.12 5.60
CA ARG A 107 -3.18 -1.31 5.36
C ARG A 107 -1.74 -0.89 5.16
N VAL A 108 -0.84 -1.56 5.86
CA VAL A 108 0.59 -1.25 5.84
C VAL A 108 1.45 -2.49 5.67
N LEU A 109 2.62 -2.28 5.07
CA LEU A 109 3.75 -3.19 5.16
C LEU A 109 4.79 -2.58 6.09
N LEU A 110 5.31 -3.37 7.00
CA LEU A 110 6.47 -3.00 7.80
C LEU A 110 7.71 -3.71 7.27
N TRP A 111 8.71 -2.92 6.92
CA TRP A 111 10.02 -3.40 6.57
C TRP A 111 10.97 -3.23 7.74
N GLY A 112 11.67 -4.31 8.10
CA GLY A 112 12.87 -4.18 8.93
C GLY A 112 12.50 -3.74 10.34
N SER A 113 11.42 -4.33 10.86
CA SER A 113 10.95 -4.19 12.25
C SER A 113 12.09 -4.26 13.27
N HIS A 114 13.10 -5.10 13.01
CA HIS A 114 14.26 -5.31 13.88
C HIS A 114 15.44 -4.35 13.64
N THR A 115 15.31 -3.39 12.71
CA THR A 115 16.37 -2.42 12.41
C THR A 115 16.22 -1.16 13.25
N LYS A 116 17.25 -0.30 13.28
CA LYS A 116 17.19 1.00 13.97
C LYS A 116 16.24 2.01 13.29
N SER A 117 15.84 1.75 12.05
CA SER A 117 14.99 2.64 11.26
C SER A 117 13.97 1.83 10.43
N PRO A 118 12.97 1.23 11.10
CA PRO A 118 11.90 0.50 10.43
C PRO A 118 11.15 1.38 9.43
N GLN A 119 10.70 0.78 8.33
CA GLN A 119 9.94 1.51 7.30
C GLN A 119 8.49 1.03 7.27
N VAL A 120 7.55 1.96 7.42
CA VAL A 120 6.12 1.70 7.28
C VAL A 120 5.69 2.18 5.90
N ILE A 121 5.24 1.24 5.09
CA ILE A 121 4.78 1.47 3.73
C ILE A 121 3.26 1.37 3.72
N VAL A 122 2.58 2.49 3.51
CA VAL A 122 1.14 2.52 3.31
C VAL A 122 0.81 1.96 1.94
N LEU A 123 -0.15 1.04 1.88
CA LEU A 123 -0.61 0.41 0.64
C LEU A 123 -1.73 1.25 0.01
N PRO A 124 -1.80 1.32 -1.33
CA PRO A 124 -2.87 2.04 -2.00
C PRO A 124 -4.20 1.31 -1.84
N VAL A 125 -5.28 2.06 -1.68
CA VAL A 125 -6.66 1.53 -1.61
C VAL A 125 -7.33 1.45 -2.98
N ALA A 126 -6.82 2.21 -3.95
CA ALA A 126 -7.22 2.18 -5.35
C ALA A 126 -6.02 2.47 -6.26
N HIS A 127 -6.09 1.96 -7.48
CA HIS A 127 -5.11 2.23 -8.52
C HIS A 127 -5.77 2.09 -9.90
N GLY A 128 -5.23 2.78 -10.89
CA GLY A 128 -5.79 2.78 -12.23
C GLY A 128 -5.37 4.00 -13.02
N VAL A 129 -6.15 4.34 -14.03
CA VAL A 129 -6.02 5.53 -14.85
C VAL A 129 -6.87 6.64 -14.25
N LEU A 130 -6.24 7.77 -13.99
CA LEU A 130 -6.90 8.97 -13.51
C LEU A 130 -7.76 9.55 -14.63
N THR A 131 -9.06 9.62 -14.40
CA THR A 131 -10.07 10.01 -15.40
C THR A 131 -10.89 11.16 -14.82
N PRO A 132 -11.11 12.26 -15.56
CA PRO A 132 -12.04 13.31 -15.14
C PRO A 132 -13.44 12.73 -14.90
N SER A 133 -14.11 13.19 -13.87
CA SER A 133 -15.49 12.82 -13.53
C SER A 133 -16.22 14.07 -13.08
N ASP A 134 -17.54 14.16 -13.21
CA ASP A 134 -18.34 15.38 -12.94
C ASP A 134 -17.91 16.13 -11.67
N GLY A 135 -17.19 17.24 -11.85
CA GLY A 135 -16.69 18.09 -10.75
C GLY A 135 -15.49 17.56 -9.96
N GLY A 136 -14.81 16.51 -10.41
CA GLY A 136 -13.68 15.89 -9.72
C GLY A 136 -12.91 14.86 -10.55
N TRP A 137 -12.40 13.83 -9.86
CA TRP A 137 -11.56 12.80 -10.45
C TRP A 137 -12.08 11.41 -10.09
N SER A 138 -11.86 10.46 -10.98
CA SER A 138 -12.08 9.03 -10.75
C SER A 138 -10.82 8.25 -11.11
N VAL A 139 -10.63 7.10 -10.49
CA VAL A 139 -9.56 6.17 -10.82
C VAL A 139 -10.17 4.89 -11.36
N VAL A 140 -9.92 4.65 -12.64
CA VAL A 140 -10.53 3.55 -13.38
C VAL A 140 -9.48 2.47 -13.63
N ASN A 141 -9.80 1.23 -13.28
CA ASN A 141 -9.03 0.07 -13.72
C ASN A 141 -9.93 -0.87 -14.54
N ALA A 142 -9.37 -1.98 -15.01
CA ALA A 142 -10.08 -2.91 -15.89
C ALA A 142 -11.36 -3.54 -15.30
N LYS A 143 -11.62 -3.39 -13.99
CA LYS A 143 -12.73 -4.04 -13.29
C LYS A 143 -13.64 -3.09 -12.53
N HIS A 144 -13.11 -1.99 -12.02
CA HIS A 144 -13.82 -1.05 -11.17
C HIS A 144 -13.42 0.38 -11.48
N SER A 145 -14.37 1.28 -11.24
CA SER A 145 -14.16 2.73 -11.20
C SER A 145 -14.32 3.21 -9.77
N PHE A 146 -13.37 4.01 -9.30
CA PHE A 146 -13.40 4.60 -7.97
C PHE A 146 -13.56 6.11 -8.07
N ALA A 147 -14.67 6.66 -7.57
CA ALA A 147 -14.86 8.10 -7.47
C ALA A 147 -13.98 8.68 -6.36
N LEU A 148 -13.24 9.76 -6.65
CA LEU A 148 -12.43 10.46 -5.65
C LEU A 148 -13.24 11.61 -5.05
N LYS A 149 -13.45 11.57 -3.73
CA LYS A 149 -14.18 12.59 -2.99
C LYS A 149 -13.24 13.50 -2.22
N GLY A 150 -13.16 14.75 -2.64
CA GLY A 150 -12.26 15.76 -2.07
C GLY A 150 -10.89 15.80 -2.75
N SER A 151 -10.01 16.68 -2.25
CA SER A 151 -8.68 16.89 -2.81
C SER A 151 -7.62 16.14 -2.00
N PRO A 152 -6.64 15.50 -2.65
CA PRO A 152 -5.51 14.89 -1.94
C PRO A 152 -4.68 15.98 -1.26
N GLN A 153 -4.18 15.69 -0.07
CA GLN A 153 -3.29 16.59 0.67
C GLN A 153 -1.85 16.51 0.16
N GLN A 154 -1.48 15.38 -0.45
CA GLN A 154 -0.13 15.15 -0.99
C GLN A 154 -0.23 14.53 -2.38
N VAL A 155 0.62 14.98 -3.30
CA VAL A 155 0.74 14.45 -4.64
C VAL A 155 2.19 14.07 -4.90
N PHE A 156 2.43 12.82 -5.32
CA PHE A 156 3.77 12.28 -5.53
C PHE A 156 4.02 11.92 -6.99
N GLY A 157 5.19 12.26 -7.51
CA GLY A 157 5.59 11.95 -8.89
C GLY A 157 4.70 12.53 -9.98
N LEU A 158 3.90 13.55 -9.65
CA LEU A 158 3.07 14.31 -10.59
C LEU A 158 3.26 15.80 -10.29
N ALA A 159 3.34 16.63 -11.34
CA ALA A 159 3.29 18.08 -11.16
C ALA A 159 1.86 18.53 -10.82
N ASN A 160 0.87 17.95 -11.51
CA ASN A 160 -0.55 18.18 -11.30
C ASN A 160 -1.33 16.90 -11.64
N LEU A 161 -2.56 16.78 -11.11
CA LEU A 161 -3.49 15.73 -11.52
C LEU A 161 -3.83 15.91 -13.01
N THR A 162 -3.49 14.91 -13.81
CA THR A 162 -3.64 14.94 -15.27
C THR A 162 -4.40 13.71 -15.73
N ALA A 163 -5.39 13.91 -16.61
CA ALA A 163 -6.18 12.83 -17.19
C ALA A 163 -5.28 11.80 -17.90
N ASN A 164 -5.75 10.56 -17.98
CA ASN A 164 -5.05 9.43 -18.60
C ASN A 164 -3.71 9.04 -17.94
N THR A 165 -3.47 9.49 -16.71
CA THR A 165 -2.26 9.14 -15.97
C THR A 165 -2.48 7.93 -15.07
N HIS A 166 -1.55 6.97 -15.06
CA HIS A 166 -1.60 5.86 -14.12
C HIS A 166 -1.22 6.30 -12.70
N VAL A 167 -2.11 6.06 -11.73
CA VAL A 167 -1.95 6.53 -10.35
C VAL A 167 -2.24 5.45 -9.31
N MET A 168 -1.70 5.66 -8.11
CA MET A 168 -2.07 5.07 -6.83
C MET A 168 -2.81 6.09 -6.00
N VAL A 169 -3.83 5.64 -5.28
CA VAL A 169 -4.56 6.46 -4.32
C VAL A 169 -4.44 5.85 -2.94
N PHE A 170 -4.03 6.67 -1.99
CA PHE A 170 -3.91 6.35 -0.57
C PHE A 170 -4.99 7.11 0.20
N GLY A 171 -5.65 6.43 1.13
CA GLY A 171 -6.66 7.02 1.99
C GLY A 171 -7.83 6.08 2.25
N LYS A 172 -8.97 6.62 2.67
CA LYS A 172 -10.10 5.81 3.07
C LYS A 172 -10.97 5.42 1.88
N ARG A 173 -11.25 4.14 1.77
CA ARG A 173 -12.18 3.59 0.78
C ARG A 173 -13.49 3.17 1.45
N ALA A 174 -14.60 3.61 0.87
CA ALA A 174 -15.94 3.13 1.18
C ALA A 174 -16.61 2.72 -0.15
N GLN A 175 -16.74 1.41 -0.36
CA GLN A 175 -17.25 0.83 -1.63
C GLN A 175 -16.47 1.35 -2.85
N ASP A 176 -17.15 2.06 -3.75
CA ASP A 176 -16.60 2.64 -4.98
C ASP A 176 -16.22 4.13 -4.82
N THR A 177 -16.23 4.65 -3.59
CA THR A 177 -15.74 6.00 -3.28
C THR A 177 -14.45 5.92 -2.46
N VAL A 178 -13.49 6.78 -2.81
CA VAL A 178 -12.23 6.95 -2.07
C VAL A 178 -12.11 8.41 -1.65
N THR A 179 -11.83 8.65 -0.37
CA THR A 179 -11.43 9.95 0.15
C THR A 179 -9.89 9.97 0.21
N PRO A 180 -9.21 10.62 -0.76
CA PRO A 180 -7.77 10.52 -0.88
C PRO A 180 -7.05 11.38 0.17
N TYR A 181 -6.05 10.81 0.82
CA TYR A 181 -5.03 11.57 1.57
C TYR A 181 -3.87 11.92 0.66
N ALA A 182 -3.49 10.98 -0.21
CA ALA A 182 -2.47 11.21 -1.19
C ALA A 182 -2.76 10.48 -2.52
N ILE A 183 -2.21 11.03 -3.58
CA ILE A 183 -2.18 10.40 -4.91
C ILE A 183 -0.73 10.35 -5.38
N ALA A 184 -0.31 9.23 -5.94
CA ALA A 184 1.02 9.08 -6.49
C ALA A 184 0.97 8.60 -7.94
N ALA A 185 1.85 9.11 -8.80
CA ALA A 185 2.10 8.52 -10.09
C ALA A 185 2.57 7.08 -9.95
N ARG A 186 2.23 6.24 -10.92
CA ARG A 186 2.89 4.94 -11.06
C ARG A 186 4.40 5.16 -11.26
N PRO A 187 5.26 4.63 -10.37
CA PRO A 187 6.70 4.74 -10.52
C PRO A 187 7.19 3.98 -11.76
N GLN A 188 8.34 4.40 -12.28
CA GLN A 188 9.05 3.70 -13.36
C GLN A 188 9.90 2.57 -12.79
N TRP A 189 9.98 1.46 -13.51
CA TRP A 189 10.69 0.25 -13.09
C TRP A 189 11.67 -0.13 -14.19
N ASP A 190 12.95 0.02 -13.91
CA ASP A 190 14.01 -0.26 -14.88
C ASP A 190 14.88 -1.41 -14.40
N LEU A 191 15.19 -2.33 -15.31
CA LEU A 191 16.21 -3.33 -15.08
C LEU A 191 17.59 -2.66 -15.20
N GLY A 192 18.46 -3.00 -14.26
CA GLY A 192 19.85 -2.55 -14.30
C GLY A 192 20.83 -3.59 -13.79
N THR A 193 22.10 -3.24 -13.93
CA THR A 193 23.24 -4.04 -13.47
C THR A 193 24.14 -3.17 -12.61
N VAL A 194 24.55 -3.68 -11.45
CA VAL A 194 25.50 -2.97 -10.58
C VAL A 194 26.85 -2.91 -11.26
N THR A 195 27.39 -1.71 -11.45
CA THR A 195 28.73 -1.49 -12.04
C THR A 195 29.77 -1.10 -11.00
N ALA A 196 29.35 -0.49 -9.88
CA ALA A 196 30.20 -0.25 -8.73
C ALA A 196 29.40 -0.23 -7.43
N ASN A 197 29.98 -0.71 -6.34
CA ASN A 197 29.42 -0.63 -4.99
C ASN A 197 30.54 -0.33 -3.99
N GLN A 198 30.69 0.94 -3.63
CA GLN A 198 31.81 1.39 -2.80
C GLN A 198 31.45 2.67 -2.04
N ASN A 199 32.01 2.82 -0.84
CA ASN A 199 31.87 4.03 -0.01
C ASN A 199 30.42 4.45 0.28
N GLY A 200 29.51 3.48 0.39
CA GLY A 200 28.07 3.75 0.63
C GLY A 200 27.30 4.25 -0.60
N TRP A 201 27.91 4.15 -1.78
CA TRP A 201 27.31 4.49 -3.07
C TRP A 201 27.19 3.26 -3.96
N LEU A 202 26.04 3.15 -4.62
CA LEU A 202 25.80 2.16 -5.66
C LEU A 202 25.78 2.87 -7.02
N THR A 203 26.48 2.31 -7.99
CA THR A 203 26.42 2.74 -9.39
C THR A 203 25.77 1.61 -10.19
N ILE A 204 24.71 1.96 -10.92
CA ILE A 204 23.88 1.01 -11.66
C ILE A 204 23.76 1.50 -13.10
N ASP A 205 24.01 0.62 -14.06
CA ASP A 205 23.64 0.87 -15.44
C ASP A 205 22.21 0.37 -15.66
N THR A 206 21.33 1.29 -16.07
CA THR A 206 19.99 0.98 -16.56
C THR A 206 19.89 1.40 -18.02
N LYS A 207 18.91 0.88 -18.76
CA LYS A 207 18.66 1.31 -20.14
C LYS A 207 18.31 2.81 -20.21
N ALA A 208 17.57 3.31 -19.23
CA ALA A 208 17.11 4.70 -19.20
C ALA A 208 18.19 5.66 -18.69
N ASN A 209 19.04 5.22 -17.76
CA ASN A 209 20.08 6.01 -17.11
C ASN A 209 21.37 5.19 -16.99
N PRO A 210 22.34 5.33 -17.91
CA PRO A 210 23.67 4.76 -17.74
C PRO A 210 24.41 5.50 -16.61
N ASN A 211 25.19 4.76 -15.82
CA ASN A 211 25.96 5.25 -14.68
C ASN A 211 25.13 5.95 -13.58
N LEU A 212 23.91 5.46 -13.31
CA LEU A 212 23.07 5.98 -12.24
C LEU A 212 23.76 5.77 -10.89
N LYS A 213 24.15 6.87 -10.24
CA LYS A 213 24.80 6.87 -8.93
C LYS A 213 23.81 7.24 -7.84
N LEU A 214 23.71 6.40 -6.80
CA LEU A 214 22.76 6.58 -5.69
C LEU A 214 23.41 6.29 -4.33
N SER A 215 23.03 7.08 -3.34
CA SER A 215 23.43 6.86 -1.95
C SER A 215 22.58 5.75 -1.34
N ILE A 216 23.23 4.79 -0.70
CA ILE A 216 22.57 3.62 -0.12
C ILE A 216 21.82 3.98 1.18
N ALA A 217 22.28 5.00 1.91
CA ALA A 217 21.78 5.34 3.25
C ALA A 217 20.29 5.74 3.30
N GLY A 218 19.75 6.28 2.21
CA GLY A 218 18.34 6.71 2.11
C GLY A 218 17.39 5.65 1.55
N LEU A 219 17.90 4.48 1.18
CA LEU A 219 17.13 3.47 0.44
C LEU A 219 16.64 2.35 1.35
N PRO A 220 15.50 1.72 1.00
CA PRO A 220 15.12 0.45 1.60
C PRO A 220 16.25 -0.57 1.43
N MET A 221 16.45 -1.43 2.43
CA MET A 221 17.48 -2.48 2.42
C MET A 221 18.92 -1.97 2.34
N ALA A 222 19.22 -0.78 2.88
CA ALA A 222 20.57 -0.22 2.85
C ALA A 222 21.68 -1.23 3.26
N ASP A 223 21.41 -2.05 4.28
CA ASP A 223 22.29 -3.13 4.75
C ASP A 223 22.60 -4.18 3.67
N ARG A 224 21.60 -4.57 2.88
CA ARG A 224 21.77 -5.55 1.79
C ARG A 224 22.32 -4.93 0.53
N LEU A 225 21.89 -3.72 0.20
CA LEU A 225 22.38 -2.98 -0.97
C LEU A 225 23.90 -2.74 -0.85
N ALA A 226 24.40 -2.49 0.36
CA ALA A 226 25.83 -2.38 0.64
C ALA A 226 26.63 -3.66 0.37
N GLN A 227 25.98 -4.82 0.23
CA GLN A 227 26.62 -6.11 0.02
C GLN A 227 26.48 -6.62 -1.43
N LEU A 228 25.84 -5.87 -2.33
CA LEU A 228 25.64 -6.33 -3.70
C LEU A 228 26.95 -6.34 -4.49
N PRO A 229 27.28 -7.46 -5.15
CA PRO A 229 28.48 -7.54 -5.98
C PRO A 229 28.28 -6.77 -7.31
N VAL A 230 29.39 -6.33 -7.89
CA VAL A 230 29.43 -5.83 -9.28
C VAL A 230 28.94 -6.95 -10.22
N GLY A 231 28.19 -6.59 -11.24
CA GLY A 231 27.54 -7.52 -12.17
C GLY A 231 26.18 -8.04 -11.70
N HIS A 232 25.74 -7.74 -10.47
CA HIS A 232 24.45 -8.20 -9.97
C HIS A 232 23.29 -7.47 -10.66
N ALA A 233 22.27 -8.23 -11.06
CA ALA A 233 21.05 -7.67 -11.64
C ALA A 233 20.18 -7.05 -10.54
N VAL A 234 19.62 -5.88 -10.84
CA VAL A 234 18.80 -5.09 -9.92
C VAL A 234 17.60 -4.51 -10.65
N VAL A 235 16.59 -4.14 -9.88
CA VAL A 235 15.47 -3.34 -10.34
C VAL A 235 15.55 -1.98 -9.66
N VAL A 236 15.62 -0.93 -10.48
CA VAL A 236 15.59 0.45 -10.01
C VAL A 236 14.17 0.95 -10.16
N VAL A 237 13.63 1.51 -9.09
CA VAL A 237 12.31 2.15 -9.09
C VAL A 237 12.50 3.65 -8.96
N SER A 238 11.97 4.40 -9.90
CA SER A 238 12.20 5.85 -10.03
C SER A 238 10.91 6.64 -10.10
N ASP A 239 10.99 7.88 -9.64
CA ASP A 239 9.94 8.89 -9.80
C ASP A 239 9.82 9.27 -11.28
N PRO A 240 8.64 9.12 -11.91
CA PRO A 240 8.46 9.44 -13.33
C PRO A 240 8.59 10.94 -13.64
N LEU A 241 8.38 11.82 -12.66
CA LEU A 241 8.49 13.27 -12.85
C LEU A 241 9.94 13.74 -12.67
N SER A 242 10.57 13.35 -11.57
CA SER A 242 11.91 13.83 -11.22
C SER A 242 13.05 12.92 -11.70
N HIS A 243 12.73 11.73 -12.18
CA HIS A 243 13.67 10.64 -12.51
C HIS A 243 14.57 10.21 -11.36
N LYS A 244 14.30 10.68 -10.14
CA LYS A 244 15.09 10.31 -8.95
C LYS A 244 14.78 8.88 -8.53
N PRO A 245 15.79 8.10 -8.13
CA PRO A 245 15.58 6.75 -7.60
C PRO A 245 14.82 6.82 -6.27
N LEU A 246 13.76 6.02 -6.16
CA LEU A 246 12.91 5.87 -4.98
C LEU A 246 13.28 4.60 -4.18
N ALA A 247 13.66 3.53 -4.87
CA ALA A 247 14.09 2.27 -4.31
C ALA A 247 14.96 1.46 -5.29
N VAL A 248 15.77 0.55 -4.76
CA VAL A 248 16.52 -0.44 -5.53
C VAL A 248 16.29 -1.82 -4.92
N PHE A 249 16.01 -2.81 -5.76
CA PHE A 249 15.78 -4.18 -5.32
C PHE A 249 16.74 -5.15 -6.02
N PRO A 250 17.46 -6.02 -5.28
CA PRO A 250 18.30 -7.04 -5.88
C PRO A 250 17.44 -8.09 -6.59
N ARG A 251 17.71 -8.34 -7.86
CA ARG A 251 16.97 -9.35 -8.61
C ARG A 251 17.50 -10.72 -8.22
N HIS A 252 16.85 -11.39 -7.26
CA HIS A 252 17.14 -12.80 -7.01
C HIS A 252 16.89 -13.62 -8.29
N HIS A 253 17.78 -14.56 -8.61
CA HIS A 253 17.71 -15.43 -9.81
C HIS A 253 16.47 -16.33 -9.90
N GLN A 254 15.57 -16.27 -8.91
CA GLN A 254 14.25 -16.86 -9.00
C GLN A 254 13.31 -15.78 -9.53
N ARG A 255 12.64 -16.09 -10.65
CA ARG A 255 11.63 -15.26 -11.30
C ARG A 255 10.91 -14.40 -10.25
N MET A 256 10.95 -13.07 -10.41
CA MET A 256 9.91 -12.23 -9.84
C MET A 256 8.62 -12.58 -10.57
N GLU A 257 8.06 -13.75 -10.24
CA GLU A 257 6.69 -14.03 -10.56
C GLU A 257 5.89 -12.93 -9.86
N PRO A 258 5.05 -12.19 -10.60
CA PRO A 258 4.17 -11.26 -9.96
C PRO A 258 3.33 -12.06 -8.98
N MET A 259 3.54 -11.87 -7.67
CA MET A 259 2.54 -12.18 -6.65
C MET A 259 1.34 -11.21 -6.78
N GLY A 260 0.84 -11.04 -8.01
CA GLY A 260 -0.41 -10.37 -8.34
C GLY A 260 -1.58 -11.33 -8.22
N GLY A 261 -1.42 -12.39 -7.44
CA GLY A 261 -2.49 -13.29 -7.02
C GLY A 261 -3.08 -12.80 -5.72
N GLN A 262 -4.40 -12.93 -5.60
CA GLN A 262 -5.12 -12.83 -4.33
C GLN A 262 -4.36 -13.67 -3.30
N PHE A 263 -3.85 -13.03 -2.26
CA PHE A 263 -3.26 -13.73 -1.12
C PHE A 263 -4.24 -13.65 0.05
N SER A 264 -4.39 -14.75 0.76
CA SER A 264 -5.11 -14.79 2.03
C SER A 264 -4.24 -15.53 3.03
N ALA A 265 -4.14 -14.97 4.23
CA ALA A 265 -3.32 -15.52 5.29
C ALA A 265 -4.05 -15.43 6.62
N GLY A 266 -3.85 -16.42 7.47
CA GLY A 266 -4.51 -16.54 8.76
C GLY A 266 -4.58 -18.00 9.20
N ARG A 267 -5.51 -18.33 10.09
CA ARG A 267 -5.75 -19.70 10.54
C ARG A 267 -6.77 -20.39 9.65
N LEU A 268 -6.47 -21.61 9.23
CA LEU A 268 -7.42 -22.46 8.50
C LEU A 268 -8.62 -22.77 9.42
N ILE A 269 -9.82 -22.33 9.07
CA ILE A 269 -11.02 -22.55 9.90
C ILE A 269 -11.91 -23.64 9.33
N SER A 270 -11.97 -23.75 8.00
CA SER A 270 -12.65 -24.86 7.34
C SER A 270 -12.07 -25.10 5.95
N ASP A 271 -12.19 -26.34 5.51
CA ASP A 271 -11.98 -26.80 4.14
C ASP A 271 -13.11 -27.79 3.83
N ASN A 272 -13.73 -27.66 2.66
CA ASN A 272 -14.74 -28.61 2.17
C ASN A 272 -14.37 -29.20 0.80
N GLY A 273 -13.11 -29.09 0.39
CA GLY A 273 -12.60 -29.58 -0.89
C GLY A 273 -12.92 -28.68 -2.10
N GLN A 274 -13.86 -27.74 -1.96
CA GLN A 274 -14.22 -26.76 -2.98
C GLN A 274 -13.91 -25.32 -2.56
N THR A 275 -13.87 -25.07 -1.26
CA THR A 275 -13.61 -23.77 -0.66
C THR A 275 -12.81 -23.94 0.62
N VAL A 276 -11.96 -22.95 0.89
CA VAL A 276 -11.21 -22.83 2.13
C VAL A 276 -11.56 -21.53 2.81
N VAL A 277 -11.78 -21.59 4.12
CA VAL A 277 -11.98 -20.41 4.95
C VAL A 277 -10.74 -20.19 5.80
N VAL A 278 -10.14 -19.02 5.66
CA VAL A 278 -9.01 -18.58 6.47
C VAL A 278 -9.46 -17.41 7.33
N LYS A 279 -9.25 -17.49 8.64
CA LYS A 279 -9.56 -16.40 9.58
C LYS A 279 -8.30 -15.72 10.03
N ASN A 280 -8.23 -14.43 9.81
CA ASN A 280 -7.25 -13.55 10.41
C ASN A 280 -7.92 -12.72 11.52
N PRO A 281 -7.16 -11.94 12.30
CA PRO A 281 -7.72 -11.11 13.38
C PRO A 281 -8.73 -10.05 12.91
N LEU A 282 -8.80 -9.76 11.61
CA LEU A 282 -9.59 -8.66 11.03
C LEU A 282 -10.87 -9.16 10.35
N ALA A 283 -10.84 -10.34 9.72
CA ALA A 283 -11.94 -10.92 8.97
C ALA A 283 -11.73 -12.43 8.72
N SER A 284 -12.77 -13.07 8.17
CA SER A 284 -12.66 -14.40 7.57
C SER A 284 -12.74 -14.27 6.05
N ASP A 285 -11.75 -14.83 5.36
CA ASP A 285 -11.69 -14.89 3.91
C ASP A 285 -12.15 -16.28 3.45
N THR A 286 -13.08 -16.31 2.49
CA THR A 286 -13.51 -17.54 1.82
C THR A 286 -12.89 -17.59 0.42
N ILE A 287 -12.17 -18.66 0.14
CA ILE A 287 -11.38 -18.83 -1.08
C ILE A 287 -11.94 -20.02 -1.84
N SER A 288 -12.34 -19.82 -3.10
CA SER A 288 -12.75 -20.92 -3.96
C SER A 288 -11.53 -21.67 -4.49
N LEU A 289 -11.59 -22.99 -4.44
CA LEU A 289 -10.63 -23.94 -5.02
C LEU A 289 -11.11 -24.51 -6.37
N ILE A 290 -12.34 -24.19 -6.79
CA ILE A 290 -12.97 -24.79 -7.97
C ILE A 290 -12.17 -24.42 -9.22
N GLY A 291 -11.69 -25.44 -9.93
CA GLY A 291 -10.90 -25.28 -11.15
C GLY A 291 -9.43 -24.94 -10.92
N ASP A 292 -8.97 -24.85 -9.67
CA ASP A 292 -7.56 -24.65 -9.33
C ASP A 292 -6.89 -25.99 -8.96
N THR A 293 -5.66 -26.19 -9.44
CA THR A 293 -4.76 -27.20 -8.90
C THR A 293 -4.15 -26.68 -7.60
N VAL A 294 -4.44 -27.37 -6.48
CA VAL A 294 -3.96 -26.99 -5.14
C VAL A 294 -2.64 -27.70 -4.84
N THR A 295 -1.61 -26.92 -4.51
CA THR A 295 -0.32 -27.43 -4.03
C THR A 295 -0.11 -27.02 -2.58
N VAL A 296 0.07 -27.98 -1.68
CA VAL A 296 0.40 -27.71 -0.29
C VAL A 296 1.91 -27.79 -0.09
N LYS A 297 2.47 -26.73 0.48
CA LYS A 297 3.88 -26.64 0.88
C LYS A 297 3.94 -26.63 2.40
N TRP A 298 4.20 -27.79 2.98
CA TRP A 298 4.30 -27.98 4.43
C TRP A 298 5.66 -28.61 4.78
N LEU A 299 6.40 -27.94 5.65
CA LEU A 299 7.71 -28.40 6.12
C LEU A 299 7.57 -29.79 6.76
N ASN A 300 8.44 -30.74 6.38
CA ASN A 300 8.43 -32.15 6.81
C ASN A 300 7.22 -32.99 6.34
N HIS A 301 6.34 -32.44 5.50
CA HIS A 301 5.21 -33.16 4.91
C HIS A 301 5.16 -32.93 3.38
N PRO A 302 6.14 -33.43 2.61
CA PRO A 302 6.34 -33.06 1.20
C PRO A 302 5.21 -33.50 0.25
N ASN A 303 4.32 -34.39 0.69
CA ASN A 303 3.18 -34.89 -0.09
C ASN A 303 1.83 -34.60 0.60
N ALA A 304 1.80 -33.64 1.54
CA ALA A 304 0.57 -33.30 2.22
C ALA A 304 -0.47 -32.78 1.23
N THR A 305 -1.72 -33.14 1.49
CA THR A 305 -2.92 -32.58 0.86
C THR A 305 -3.57 -31.60 1.82
N LEU A 306 -4.42 -30.73 1.29
CA LEU A 306 -5.07 -29.69 2.10
C LEU A 306 -5.93 -30.28 3.22
N SER A 307 -6.63 -31.39 2.96
CA SER A 307 -7.45 -32.09 3.94
C SER A 307 -6.64 -32.67 5.12
N GLN A 308 -5.32 -32.76 4.98
CA GLN A 308 -4.43 -33.21 6.06
C GLN A 308 -3.92 -32.06 6.93
N VAL A 309 -4.17 -30.81 6.55
CA VAL A 309 -3.78 -29.63 7.33
C VAL A 309 -4.80 -29.44 8.46
N PRO A 310 -4.39 -29.48 9.74
CA PRO A 310 -5.34 -29.33 10.84
C PRO A 310 -6.02 -27.96 10.84
N LEU A 311 -7.30 -27.92 11.23
CA LEU A 311 -7.96 -26.65 11.50
C LEU A 311 -7.24 -25.91 12.64
N GLY A 312 -7.22 -24.58 12.55
CA GLY A 312 -6.44 -23.70 13.40
C GLY A 312 -4.99 -23.49 12.94
N THR A 313 -4.49 -24.28 11.99
CA THR A 313 -3.10 -24.15 11.51
C THR A 313 -2.89 -22.84 10.77
N PRO A 314 -1.80 -22.10 11.02
CA PRO A 314 -1.46 -20.92 10.25
C PRO A 314 -1.15 -21.31 8.80
N VAL A 315 -1.82 -20.65 7.86
CA VAL A 315 -1.65 -20.88 6.44
C VAL A 315 -1.52 -19.57 5.68
N LEU A 316 -0.83 -19.63 4.55
CA LEU A 316 -0.81 -18.55 3.56
C LEU A 316 -1.10 -19.13 2.18
N ILE A 317 -2.13 -18.60 1.55
CA ILE A 317 -2.70 -19.07 0.29
C ILE A 317 -2.48 -17.99 -0.75
N HIS A 318 -1.95 -18.37 -1.91
CA HIS A 318 -1.80 -17.44 -3.03
C HIS A 318 -1.91 -18.18 -4.37
N LYS A 319 -2.37 -17.47 -5.41
CA LYS A 319 -2.36 -17.98 -6.78
C LYS A 319 -1.01 -17.70 -7.46
N THR A 320 -0.37 -18.75 -8.00
CA THR A 320 0.88 -18.66 -8.78
C THR A 320 0.64 -18.72 -10.30
N GLY A 321 -0.59 -19.02 -10.73
CA GLY A 321 -0.98 -19.09 -12.13
C GLY A 321 -2.49 -18.90 -12.32
N PRO A 322 -3.00 -19.06 -13.57
CA PRO A 322 -4.43 -18.95 -13.85
C PRO A 322 -5.27 -19.91 -13.01
N ASN A 323 -4.77 -21.14 -12.85
CA ASN A 323 -5.43 -22.29 -12.23
C ASN A 323 -4.51 -23.01 -11.22
N THR A 324 -3.59 -22.29 -10.57
CA THR A 324 -2.66 -22.90 -9.60
C THR A 324 -2.69 -22.09 -8.33
N LEU A 325 -3.02 -22.78 -7.23
CA LEU A 325 -3.16 -22.22 -5.90
C LEU A 325 -2.18 -22.94 -4.97
N VAL A 326 -1.33 -22.16 -4.31
CA VAL A 326 -0.29 -22.68 -3.43
C VAL A 326 -0.61 -22.30 -1.98
N ILE A 327 -0.71 -23.31 -1.13
CA ILE A 327 -0.99 -23.18 0.30
C ILE A 327 0.30 -23.49 1.05
N HIS A 328 0.84 -22.49 1.73
CA HIS A 328 1.94 -22.67 2.66
C HIS A 328 1.40 -22.93 4.05
N VAL A 329 1.88 -23.98 4.69
CA VAL A 329 1.53 -24.35 6.06
C VAL A 329 2.73 -24.09 6.96
N PHE A 330 2.50 -23.43 8.09
CA PHE A 330 3.54 -23.01 9.04
C PHE A 330 3.42 -23.70 10.39
#